data_AF-A0AAW8U6F9-F1
#
_entry.id   AF-A0AAW8U6F9-F1
#
_cell.length_a   1.000
_cell.length_b   1.000
_cell.length_c   1.000
_cell.angle_alpha   90.00
_cell.angle_beta   90.00
_cell.angle_gamma   90.00
#
_symmetry.space_group_name_H-M   'P 1'
#
loop_
_entity.id
_entity.type
_entity.pdbx_description
1 polymer ?
#
loop_
_entity_poly.entity_id
_entity_poly.type
_entity_poly.pdbx_seq_one_letter_code
_entity_poly.pdbx_strand_id
1 'polypeptide(L)'
;MKKTKLVTFLSILGLFGLAATTISNAEEVSSSETLMTAEISKTEISQEVVESTKESLELIEESTEIFSKLKASAPIQEKKLPQGDYISDGSYVQIVKKNYDMWGSFNWQTKNNSTNFYQQILKAKGRYEHSNGATYYSLYDHKDVWQGYLNAGATKKVSAQGNYISDGSYVTIKSKNYDLWQNFEWKKKGKSSSVFGKVLRAKGRYEHFNGSTYYSLYDSKGKWYGYLNASATSKTSAQGNYINDGSYIKITKKNYDTWQNFGWKKKNNTTKLYGKVLKARGRYEHFNGATYYSIFDSKGNWYGYLNSNAVTKTKAEGPYISDGHYVRVTKDNYDLWDNFKFDFRGTSENLKNQVLQARGRYEHFNGSTYYSLYDDLGLWRGYINAGATKKASKPTVELSAVEVKKAQTEMLRLVNNERRKQGVHDLRRMTPFDTAANYRARELKILFEHERPDGNDIGTALEEAGIDVSNIGLGENIAYNMNIKNNGKEVARKLFKQWMNSKGHRENMLSDQYDYIGLGFFASEGRVYGAQLLIVVD
;
A
#
# COMPACT_ATOMS: atom_id res chain seq x y z
N MET A 1 15.58 39.80 20.94
CA MET A 1 15.23 41.09 21.57
C MET A 1 15.32 40.97 23.10
N LYS A 2 15.08 42.07 23.84
CA LYS A 2 15.46 42.29 25.26
C LYS A 2 14.85 41.30 26.28
N LYS A 3 15.49 41.19 27.47
CA LYS A 3 14.98 40.56 28.70
C LYS A 3 14.15 41.56 29.54
N THR A 4 12.95 41.17 30.01
CA THR A 4 12.32 41.54 31.31
C THR A 4 11.16 40.51 31.49
N LYS A 5 11.05 39.68 32.56
CA LYS A 5 10.75 39.93 33.99
C LYS A 5 9.41 40.69 34.21
N LEU A 6 8.48 40.28 35.10
CA LEU A 6 8.32 39.07 35.95
C LEU A 6 6.89 39.06 36.61
N VAL A 7 6.49 37.97 37.32
CA VAL A 7 5.45 37.88 38.41
C VAL A 7 3.95 37.91 38.01
N THR A 8 3.00 37.07 38.49
CA THR A 8 3.00 35.69 39.11
C THR A 8 1.56 35.13 39.30
N PHE A 9 1.42 33.78 39.34
CA PHE A 9 0.48 32.94 40.17
C PHE A 9 -1.06 33.06 39.96
N LEU A 10 -1.93 32.03 40.17
CA LEU A 10 -1.90 30.59 40.57
C LEU A 10 -3.24 29.96 40.06
N SER A 11 -3.57 28.66 39.88
CA SER A 11 -2.99 27.29 40.09
C SER A 11 -3.54 26.37 38.93
N ILE A 12 -3.20 25.12 38.53
CA ILE A 12 -2.41 23.91 38.95
C ILE A 12 -2.89 23.19 40.23
N LEU A 13 -3.15 21.87 40.35
CA LEU A 13 -2.99 20.63 39.54
C LEU A 13 -4.38 19.95 39.27
N GLY A 14 -4.59 18.81 38.57
CA GLY A 14 -3.73 17.69 38.10
C GLY A 14 -3.87 16.42 39.01
N LEU A 15 -3.75 15.16 38.57
CA LEU A 15 -3.46 14.59 37.23
C LEU A 15 -3.83 13.07 37.13
N PHE A 16 -3.86 12.52 35.90
CA PHE A 16 -3.98 11.11 35.39
C PHE A 16 -3.84 9.83 36.26
N GLY A 17 -4.49 8.74 35.77
CA GLY A 17 -3.97 7.34 35.75
C GLY A 17 -4.80 6.31 36.55
N LEU A 18 -5.56 5.33 36.04
CA LEU A 18 -5.57 4.47 34.82
C LEU A 18 -4.79 3.14 34.96
N ALA A 19 -5.51 2.06 35.33
CA ALA A 19 -5.13 0.64 35.18
C ALA A 19 -6.40 -0.25 35.19
N ALA A 20 -6.33 -1.52 34.74
CA ALA A 20 -7.47 -2.44 34.68
C ALA A 20 -7.05 -3.92 34.75
N THR A 21 -7.91 -4.81 35.27
CA THR A 21 -7.84 -6.29 35.11
C THR A 21 -9.21 -6.95 35.42
N THR A 22 -9.33 -8.27 35.21
CA THR A 22 -10.59 -9.05 35.06
C THR A 22 -10.79 -10.13 36.16
N ILE A 23 -11.90 -10.92 36.05
CA ILE A 23 -12.35 -12.15 36.81
C ILE A 23 -13.70 -11.90 37.55
N SER A 24 -14.72 -12.77 37.59
CA SER A 24 -15.17 -13.91 36.72
C SER A 24 -16.62 -14.36 37.03
N ASN A 25 -17.29 -15.01 36.06
CA ASN A 25 -18.45 -15.95 36.08
C ASN A 25 -19.38 -16.21 37.32
N ALA A 26 -20.66 -16.47 36.98
CA ALA A 26 -21.64 -17.38 37.63
C ALA A 26 -22.27 -16.93 38.99
N GLU A 27 -23.46 -17.38 39.43
CA GLU A 27 -24.50 -18.24 38.80
C GLU A 27 -25.95 -17.87 39.25
N GLU A 28 -26.89 -18.83 39.15
CA GLU A 28 -28.36 -18.70 39.11
C GLU A 28 -29.15 -18.56 40.45
N VAL A 29 -30.44 -18.15 40.30
CA VAL A 29 -31.66 -18.66 40.99
C VAL A 29 -32.19 -18.11 42.35
N SER A 30 -33.54 -18.14 42.44
CA SER A 30 -34.45 -18.12 43.61
C SER A 30 -34.76 -16.85 44.42
N SER A 31 -35.95 -16.30 44.12
CA SER A 31 -37.09 -15.92 44.98
C SER A 31 -37.06 -15.93 46.53
N SER A 32 -38.07 -15.22 47.07
CA SER A 32 -38.75 -15.33 48.39
C SER A 32 -38.33 -14.32 49.48
N GLU A 33 -39.22 -14.18 50.48
CA GLU A 33 -39.40 -12.96 51.28
C GLU A 33 -38.84 -13.04 52.71
N THR A 34 -38.95 -11.90 53.41
CA THR A 34 -39.14 -11.73 54.87
C THR A 34 -37.96 -11.76 55.87
N LEU A 35 -37.96 -10.67 56.67
CA LEU A 35 -37.66 -10.54 58.11
C LEU A 35 -36.21 -10.58 58.64
N MET A 36 -35.87 -9.51 59.38
CA MET A 36 -35.28 -9.42 60.74
C MET A 36 -34.15 -10.41 61.16
N THR A 37 -33.09 -10.03 61.90
CA THR A 37 -32.83 -8.85 62.75
C THR A 37 -31.33 -8.69 63.07
N ALA A 38 -30.87 -7.46 63.33
CA ALA A 38 -29.72 -7.13 64.19
C ALA A 38 -29.89 -5.64 64.59
N GLU A 39 -30.13 -5.27 65.86
CA GLU A 39 -29.24 -5.29 67.04
C GLU A 39 -28.11 -4.24 67.01
N ILE A 40 -27.84 -3.67 68.18
CA ILE A 40 -27.22 -2.33 68.34
C ILE A 40 -25.87 -2.46 69.05
N SER A 41 -24.87 -1.72 68.54
CA SER A 41 -23.64 -1.38 69.27
C SER A 41 -23.61 0.14 69.51
N LYS A 42 -23.16 0.59 70.70
CA LYS A 42 -23.28 1.98 71.17
C LYS A 42 -21.93 2.68 71.37
N THR A 43 -21.66 3.66 70.52
CA THR A 43 -20.88 4.90 70.79
C THR A 43 -21.21 5.88 69.65
N GLU A 44 -21.27 7.20 69.83
CA GLU A 44 -20.95 8.06 70.97
C GLU A 44 -21.93 9.26 70.99
N ILE A 45 -22.17 9.92 72.12
CA ILE A 45 -23.24 10.93 72.26
C ILE A 45 -22.65 12.35 72.37
N SER A 46 -23.10 13.25 71.49
CA SER A 46 -23.07 14.70 71.68
C SER A 46 -24.50 15.25 71.81
N GLN A 47 -24.69 16.25 72.67
CA GLN A 47 -26.02 16.74 73.07
C GLN A 47 -26.52 17.88 72.18
N GLU A 48 -27.41 17.61 71.22
CA GLU A 48 -28.24 18.68 70.61
C GLU A 48 -29.59 18.19 70.02
N VAL A 49 -30.19 17.12 70.58
CA VAL A 49 -31.48 16.57 70.10
C VAL A 49 -32.40 16.14 71.26
N VAL A 50 -32.88 17.10 72.07
CA VAL A 50 -33.88 16.83 73.14
C VAL A 50 -34.95 17.94 73.25
N GLU A 51 -35.39 18.51 72.12
CA GLU A 51 -36.48 19.51 72.13
C GLU A 51 -37.36 19.51 70.86
N SER A 52 -37.70 18.32 70.33
CA SER A 52 -38.61 18.17 69.17
C SER A 52 -39.49 16.91 69.17
N THR A 53 -39.34 16.03 70.16
CA THR A 53 -39.98 14.70 70.23
C THR A 53 -41.19 14.62 71.18
N LYS A 54 -41.80 15.76 71.53
CA LYS A 54 -43.08 15.82 72.25
C LYS A 54 -44.21 16.49 71.45
N GLU A 55 -43.99 17.65 70.85
CA GLU A 55 -44.99 18.31 69.97
C GLU A 55 -45.39 17.42 68.77
N SER A 56 -44.48 16.54 68.34
CA SER A 56 -44.68 15.61 67.22
C SER A 56 -45.57 14.41 67.52
N LEU A 57 -46.10 14.25 68.75
CA LEU A 57 -47.06 13.19 69.11
C LEU A 57 -48.49 13.70 69.29
N GLU A 58 -48.71 14.85 69.93
CA GLU A 58 -50.08 15.40 70.11
C GLU A 58 -50.71 15.80 68.75
N LEU A 59 -49.91 16.27 67.78
CA LEU A 59 -50.37 16.57 66.42
C LEU A 59 -50.82 15.34 65.61
N ILE A 60 -50.52 14.11 66.04
CA ILE A 60 -50.91 12.88 65.33
C ILE A 60 -52.33 12.44 65.72
N GLU A 61 -52.75 12.61 66.98
CA GLU A 61 -54.09 12.19 67.40
C GLU A 61 -55.19 13.13 66.86
N GLU A 62 -55.02 14.46 66.97
CA GLU A 62 -55.97 15.43 66.38
C GLU A 62 -56.14 15.23 64.86
N SER A 63 -55.03 14.99 64.15
CA SER A 63 -55.08 14.84 62.68
C SER A 63 -55.78 13.54 62.24
N THR A 64 -55.73 12.47 63.04
CA THR A 64 -56.54 11.27 62.76
C THR A 64 -58.05 11.48 62.96
N GLU A 65 -58.48 12.25 63.97
CA GLU A 65 -59.91 12.51 64.16
C GLU A 65 -60.48 13.39 63.03
N ILE A 66 -59.71 14.41 62.60
CA ILE A 66 -60.05 15.26 61.45
C ILE A 66 -60.17 14.43 60.15
N PHE A 67 -59.25 13.49 59.91
CA PHE A 67 -59.32 12.59 58.75
C PHE A 67 -60.54 11.66 58.75
N SER A 68 -61.04 11.28 59.94
CA SER A 68 -62.26 10.49 60.06
C SER A 68 -63.51 11.29 59.65
N LYS A 69 -63.61 12.56 60.10
CA LYS A 69 -64.73 13.46 59.82
C LYS A 69 -64.75 13.95 58.38
N LEU A 70 -63.60 14.14 57.74
CA LEU A 70 -63.49 14.52 56.32
C LEU A 70 -63.97 13.45 55.33
N LYS A 71 -64.07 12.17 55.73
CA LYS A 71 -64.66 11.12 54.88
C LYS A 71 -66.20 11.12 54.84
N ALA A 72 -66.85 12.02 55.58
CA ALA A 72 -68.31 12.01 55.79
C ALA A 72 -69.03 13.27 55.26
N SER A 73 -68.54 13.92 54.20
CA SER A 73 -69.30 14.98 53.51
C SER A 73 -69.10 15.02 51.99
N ALA A 74 -70.24 15.05 51.27
CA ALA A 74 -70.45 15.27 49.83
C ALA A 74 -69.75 14.33 48.81
N PRO A 75 -70.45 13.89 47.75
CA PRO A 75 -69.81 13.24 46.62
C PRO A 75 -69.03 14.28 45.79
N ILE A 76 -67.72 14.13 45.69
CA ILE A 76 -66.89 14.92 44.78
C ILE A 76 -67.28 14.55 43.34
N GLN A 77 -67.89 15.48 42.60
CA GLN A 77 -67.98 15.33 41.14
C GLN A 77 -66.58 15.39 40.54
N GLU A 78 -66.14 14.32 39.89
CA GLU A 78 -64.92 14.34 39.09
C GLU A 78 -65.04 15.41 38.01
N LYS A 79 -64.26 16.49 38.14
CA LYS A 79 -64.24 17.59 37.17
C LYS A 79 -63.51 17.15 35.91
N LYS A 80 -64.21 16.40 35.06
CA LYS A 80 -63.71 15.81 33.82
C LYS A 80 -62.95 16.85 32.99
N LEU A 81 -61.65 16.63 32.82
CA LEU A 81 -60.76 17.59 32.16
C LEU A 81 -61.14 17.74 30.68
N PRO A 82 -61.11 18.96 30.11
CA PRO A 82 -61.61 19.20 28.76
C PRO A 82 -60.81 18.45 27.69
N GLN A 83 -59.54 18.13 27.93
CA GLN A 83 -58.70 17.32 27.06
C GLN A 83 -58.98 15.80 27.09
N GLY A 84 -59.78 15.32 28.04
CA GLY A 84 -59.93 13.89 28.31
C GLY A 84 -58.68 13.27 28.95
N ASP A 85 -58.72 11.96 29.16
CA ASP A 85 -57.68 11.23 29.87
C ASP A 85 -56.45 10.94 28.98
N TYR A 86 -55.30 10.68 29.62
CA TYR A 86 -54.10 10.24 28.91
C TYR A 86 -54.29 8.79 28.42
N ILE A 87 -54.38 8.63 27.11
CA ILE A 87 -54.37 7.31 26.45
C ILE A 87 -52.94 7.04 26.00
N SER A 88 -52.34 5.95 26.47
CA SER A 88 -51.00 5.54 26.02
C SER A 88 -50.99 5.25 24.52
N ASP A 89 -49.99 5.79 23.82
CA ASP A 89 -49.75 5.56 22.39
C ASP A 89 -48.24 5.31 22.23
N GLY A 90 -47.86 4.42 21.32
CA GLY A 90 -46.46 4.09 21.03
C GLY A 90 -46.03 4.44 19.62
N SER A 91 -46.94 5.01 18.81
CA SER A 91 -46.76 5.16 17.37
C SER A 91 -45.84 6.32 16.98
N TYR A 92 -45.21 6.17 15.83
CA TYR A 92 -44.45 7.24 15.18
C TYR A 92 -45.38 8.01 14.24
N VAL A 93 -45.27 9.33 14.26
CA VAL A 93 -46.04 10.22 13.39
C VAL A 93 -45.14 11.15 12.61
N GLN A 94 -45.39 11.25 11.31
CA GLN A 94 -44.76 12.24 10.43
C GLN A 94 -45.60 13.52 10.46
N ILE A 95 -44.95 14.68 10.58
CA ILE A 95 -45.64 15.98 10.52
C ILE A 95 -45.90 16.33 9.05
N VAL A 96 -47.18 16.44 8.66
CA VAL A 96 -47.60 16.63 7.25
C VAL A 96 -48.29 17.97 6.98
N LYS A 97 -48.54 18.79 8.01
CA LYS A 97 -49.02 20.18 7.87
C LYS A 97 -48.10 21.16 8.59
N LYS A 98 -47.99 22.37 8.02
CA LYS A 98 -47.28 23.53 8.59
C LYS A 98 -48.26 24.48 9.30
N ASN A 99 -47.72 25.35 10.15
CA ASN A 99 -48.42 26.44 10.82
C ASN A 99 -49.52 25.98 11.81
N TYR A 100 -49.40 24.76 12.36
CA TYR A 100 -50.18 24.31 13.51
C TYR A 100 -49.33 24.47 14.76
N ASP A 101 -49.87 25.08 15.80
CA ASP A 101 -49.17 25.20 17.07
C ASP A 101 -49.05 23.85 17.79
N MET A 102 -47.95 23.71 18.54
CA MET A 102 -47.66 22.59 19.41
C MET A 102 -47.68 23.10 20.85
N TRP A 103 -48.70 22.71 21.60
CA TRP A 103 -49.06 23.35 22.86
C TRP A 103 -48.24 22.82 24.04
N GLY A 104 -47.82 23.71 24.94
CA GLY A 104 -47.19 23.40 26.22
C GLY A 104 -48.18 23.01 27.31
N SER A 105 -49.47 23.29 27.12
CA SER A 105 -50.56 22.89 28.01
C SER A 105 -51.90 22.93 27.26
N PHE A 106 -52.94 22.32 27.82
CA PHE A 106 -54.32 22.46 27.31
C PHE A 106 -54.98 23.80 27.69
N ASN A 107 -54.23 24.72 28.31
CA ASN A 107 -54.58 26.14 28.44
C ASN A 107 -54.11 26.96 27.22
N TRP A 108 -53.85 26.29 26.08
CA TRP A 108 -53.47 26.89 24.79
C TRP A 108 -52.24 27.82 24.83
N GLN A 109 -51.27 27.54 25.70
CA GLN A 109 -49.96 28.18 25.61
C GLN A 109 -49.07 27.46 24.59
N THR A 110 -48.58 28.16 23.56
CA THR A 110 -47.72 27.58 22.53
C THR A 110 -46.32 27.28 23.08
N LYS A 111 -45.80 26.07 22.82
CA LYS A 111 -44.43 25.63 23.15
C LYS A 111 -43.53 25.57 21.91
N ASN A 112 -44.11 25.23 20.76
CA ASN A 112 -43.43 25.00 19.48
C ASN A 112 -44.44 25.22 18.34
N ASN A 113 -43.98 25.21 17.09
CA ASN A 113 -44.88 25.17 15.92
C ASN A 113 -44.48 24.03 14.97
N SER A 114 -45.48 23.38 14.35
CA SER A 114 -45.32 22.21 13.49
C SER A 114 -44.42 22.48 12.28
N THR A 115 -44.28 23.74 11.85
CA THR A 115 -43.37 24.16 10.77
C THR A 115 -41.91 23.79 11.07
N ASN A 116 -41.47 23.83 12.33
CA ASN A 116 -40.11 23.46 12.74
C ASN A 116 -39.83 21.95 12.58
N PHE A 117 -40.89 21.13 12.62
CA PHE A 117 -40.83 19.67 12.56
C PHE A 117 -41.41 19.10 11.26
N TYR A 118 -41.70 19.94 10.26
CA TYR A 118 -42.34 19.52 9.02
C TYR A 118 -41.56 18.41 8.29
N GLN A 119 -42.26 17.36 7.87
CA GLN A 119 -41.73 16.08 7.34
C GLN A 119 -40.87 15.25 8.30
N GLN A 120 -40.49 15.75 9.49
CA GLN A 120 -39.82 14.95 10.51
C GLN A 120 -40.78 13.95 11.15
N ILE A 121 -40.21 12.95 11.82
CA ILE A 121 -40.94 11.93 12.57
C ILE A 121 -40.74 12.17 14.06
N LEU A 122 -41.83 12.23 14.79
CA LEU A 122 -41.85 12.30 16.26
C LEU A 122 -42.56 11.06 16.80
N LYS A 123 -42.25 10.66 18.03
CA LYS A 123 -42.95 9.59 18.74
C LYS A 123 -44.13 10.19 19.51
N ALA A 124 -45.34 9.73 19.24
CA ALA A 124 -46.45 9.93 20.16
C ALA A 124 -46.24 8.96 21.34
N LYS A 125 -46.04 9.49 22.56
CA LYS A 125 -46.09 8.68 23.80
C LYS A 125 -47.50 8.55 24.37
N GLY A 126 -48.45 9.29 23.83
CA GLY A 126 -49.83 9.27 24.24
C GLY A 126 -50.68 10.22 23.44
N ARG A 127 -51.98 10.08 23.58
CA ARG A 127 -52.99 10.90 22.95
C ARG A 127 -54.09 11.29 23.95
N TYR A 128 -54.77 12.38 23.62
CA TYR A 128 -55.85 12.98 24.40
C TYR A 128 -57.03 13.19 23.45
N GLU A 129 -58.22 12.79 23.87
CA GLU A 129 -59.46 12.84 23.08
C GLU A 129 -60.32 13.99 23.62
N HIS A 130 -60.04 15.19 23.10
CA HIS A 130 -60.53 16.45 23.67
C HIS A 130 -62.00 16.69 23.34
N SER A 131 -62.72 17.29 24.28
CA SER A 131 -64.11 17.79 24.18
C SER A 131 -64.43 18.68 22.96
N ASN A 132 -63.43 19.15 22.21
CA ASN A 132 -63.62 19.89 20.96
C ASN A 132 -63.70 18.96 19.72
N GLY A 133 -63.72 17.64 19.92
CA GLY A 133 -63.78 16.61 18.88
C GLY A 133 -62.43 16.25 18.24
N ALA A 134 -61.32 16.87 18.67
CA ALA A 134 -60.00 16.61 18.12
C ALA A 134 -59.10 15.77 19.04
N THR A 135 -58.42 14.79 18.45
CA THR A 135 -57.33 14.07 19.12
C THR A 135 -56.04 14.91 19.09
N TYR A 136 -55.34 15.00 20.23
CA TYR A 136 -54.01 15.62 20.34
C TYR A 136 -52.97 14.59 20.77
N TYR A 137 -51.86 14.48 20.05
CA TYR A 137 -50.73 13.63 20.43
C TYR A 137 -49.72 14.41 21.29
N SER A 138 -49.22 13.77 22.35
CA SER A 138 -48.05 14.24 23.10
C SER A 138 -46.78 13.76 22.40
N LEU A 139 -46.06 14.69 21.74
CA LEU A 139 -44.97 14.36 20.81
C LEU A 139 -43.58 14.54 21.41
N TYR A 140 -42.71 13.56 21.15
CA TYR A 140 -41.33 13.47 21.64
C TYR A 140 -40.36 13.27 20.47
N ASP A 141 -39.17 13.85 20.57
CA ASP A 141 -38.10 13.65 19.59
C ASP A 141 -37.22 12.42 19.89
N HIS A 142 -36.16 12.25 19.11
CA HIS A 142 -35.22 11.12 19.19
C HIS A 142 -34.31 11.13 20.42
N LYS A 143 -34.27 12.23 21.16
CA LYS A 143 -33.56 12.38 22.44
C LYS A 143 -34.53 12.26 23.62
N ASP A 144 -35.77 11.83 23.33
CA ASP A 144 -36.88 11.76 24.27
C ASP A 144 -37.29 13.13 24.85
N VAL A 145 -36.95 14.23 24.16
CA VAL A 145 -37.35 15.58 24.56
C VAL A 145 -38.77 15.85 24.09
N TRP A 146 -39.63 16.28 25.02
CA TRP A 146 -41.01 16.62 24.73
C TRP A 146 -41.13 17.93 23.92
N GLN A 147 -41.86 17.86 22.80
CA GLN A 147 -42.00 18.96 21.86
C GLN A 147 -43.36 19.67 21.94
N GLY A 148 -44.39 19.05 22.55
CA GLY A 148 -45.72 19.66 22.75
C GLY A 148 -46.88 18.74 22.37
N TYR A 149 -48.10 19.20 22.63
CA TYR A 149 -49.34 18.59 22.16
C TYR A 149 -49.69 19.09 20.75
N LEU A 150 -49.84 18.20 19.78
CA LEU A 150 -50.21 18.56 18.40
C LEU A 150 -51.49 17.83 17.96
N ASN A 151 -52.39 18.55 17.30
CA ASN A 151 -53.61 17.99 16.71
C ASN A 151 -53.26 16.88 15.70
N ALA A 152 -53.87 15.70 15.87
CA ALA A 152 -53.61 14.51 15.07
C ALA A 152 -53.80 14.74 13.56
N GLY A 153 -54.74 15.61 13.17
CA GLY A 153 -55.01 16.00 11.78
C GLY A 153 -53.90 16.82 11.11
N ALA A 154 -52.84 17.21 11.83
CA ALA A 154 -51.60 17.76 11.27
C ALA A 154 -50.53 16.70 10.96
N THR A 155 -50.82 15.43 11.27
CA THR A 155 -49.86 14.33 11.29
C THR A 155 -50.32 13.13 10.45
N LYS A 156 -49.41 12.18 10.19
CA LYS A 156 -49.71 10.87 9.60
C LYS A 156 -48.95 9.79 10.37
N LYS A 157 -49.63 8.73 10.85
CA LYS A 157 -48.95 7.57 11.47
C LYS A 157 -48.04 6.87 10.44
N VAL A 158 -46.84 6.50 10.89
CA VAL A 158 -45.76 5.88 10.10
C VAL A 158 -44.99 4.87 10.95
N SER A 159 -44.14 4.07 10.32
CA SER A 159 -43.10 3.27 10.99
C SER A 159 -41.89 4.15 11.38
N ALA A 160 -41.06 3.70 12.32
CA ALA A 160 -39.94 4.50 12.87
C ALA A 160 -38.93 4.99 11.81
N GLN A 161 -38.72 4.22 10.74
CA GLN A 161 -37.88 4.55 9.59
C GLN A 161 -38.49 5.54 8.60
N GLY A 162 -39.77 5.89 8.77
CA GLY A 162 -40.51 6.72 7.81
C GLY A 162 -40.93 6.02 6.53
N ASN A 163 -41.50 6.82 5.63
CA ASN A 163 -41.92 6.40 4.30
C ASN A 163 -40.72 6.33 3.34
N TYR A 164 -40.81 5.48 2.31
CA TYR A 164 -39.83 5.46 1.22
C TYR A 164 -39.84 6.78 0.44
N ILE A 165 -38.69 7.44 0.36
CA ILE A 165 -38.47 8.60 -0.53
C ILE A 165 -37.67 8.12 -1.74
N SER A 166 -38.19 8.33 -2.95
CA SER A 166 -37.45 8.00 -4.17
C SER A 166 -36.16 8.82 -4.29
N ASP A 167 -35.05 8.18 -4.64
CA ASP A 167 -33.76 8.85 -4.84
C ASP A 167 -33.12 8.33 -6.14
N GLY A 168 -32.43 9.21 -6.85
CA GLY A 168 -31.76 8.90 -8.12
C GLY A 168 -30.24 8.86 -8.02
N SER A 169 -29.69 9.29 -6.89
CA SER A 169 -28.28 9.70 -6.80
C SER A 169 -27.29 8.54 -6.79
N TYR A 170 -26.12 8.79 -7.39
CA TYR A 170 -24.94 7.97 -7.19
C TYR A 170 -24.20 8.44 -5.94
N VAL A 171 -23.70 7.50 -5.15
CA VAL A 171 -22.98 7.76 -3.91
C VAL A 171 -21.70 6.92 -3.83
N THR A 172 -20.59 7.57 -3.47
CA THR A 172 -19.32 6.91 -3.15
C THR A 172 -19.32 6.55 -1.67
N ILE A 173 -18.98 5.31 -1.31
CA ILE A 173 -18.88 4.90 0.10
C ILE A 173 -17.54 5.36 0.69
N LYS A 174 -17.57 6.35 1.58
CA LYS A 174 -16.37 7.03 2.13
C LYS A 174 -15.91 6.53 3.50
N SER A 175 -16.70 5.69 4.16
CA SER A 175 -16.42 5.22 5.54
C SER A 175 -16.53 3.70 5.65
N LYS A 176 -15.59 3.05 6.36
CA LYS A 176 -15.54 1.58 6.56
C LYS A 176 -16.31 1.06 7.78
N ASN A 177 -16.59 1.95 8.74
CA ASN A 177 -16.99 1.59 10.10
C ASN A 177 -18.51 1.67 10.33
N TYR A 178 -19.31 1.53 9.27
CA TYR A 178 -20.77 1.51 9.34
C TYR A 178 -21.29 0.11 9.01
N ASP A 179 -22.39 -0.29 9.64
CA ASP A 179 -23.07 -1.53 9.30
C ASP A 179 -24.02 -1.32 8.10
N LEU A 180 -24.15 -2.37 7.29
CA LEU A 180 -25.19 -2.49 6.27
C LEU A 180 -26.35 -3.27 6.86
N TRP A 181 -27.57 -2.72 6.81
CA TRP A 181 -28.75 -3.32 7.43
C TRP A 181 -29.65 -4.02 6.39
N GLN A 182 -30.32 -5.10 6.81
CA GLN A 182 -31.30 -5.85 6.02
C GLN A 182 -32.73 -5.31 6.21
N ASN A 183 -33.01 -4.71 7.36
CA ASN A 183 -34.28 -4.06 7.70
C ASN A 183 -34.02 -2.97 8.75
N PHE A 184 -35.08 -2.33 9.23
CA PHE A 184 -35.01 -1.31 10.28
C PHE A 184 -35.18 -1.89 11.70
N GLU A 185 -35.45 -3.19 11.83
CA GLU A 185 -35.30 -3.99 13.06
C GLU A 185 -33.83 -4.32 13.36
N TRP A 186 -32.90 -3.51 12.84
CA TRP A 186 -31.44 -3.64 12.97
C TRP A 186 -30.86 -5.03 12.65
N LYS A 187 -31.54 -5.83 11.80
CA LYS A 187 -30.96 -7.09 11.30
C LYS A 187 -29.78 -6.77 10.38
N LYS A 188 -28.59 -7.19 10.78
CA LYS A 188 -27.34 -6.91 10.07
C LYS A 188 -27.21 -7.71 8.78
N LYS A 189 -26.81 -7.04 7.69
CA LYS A 189 -26.54 -7.61 6.36
C LYS A 189 -25.03 -7.65 6.02
N GLY A 190 -24.23 -6.80 6.67
CA GLY A 190 -22.78 -6.74 6.48
C GLY A 190 -22.17 -5.47 7.08
N LYS A 191 -20.99 -5.08 6.59
CA LYS A 191 -20.33 -3.79 6.88
C LYS A 191 -19.99 -3.01 5.61
N SER A 192 -19.97 -1.68 5.72
CA SER A 192 -19.62 -0.77 4.63
C SER A 192 -18.18 -0.94 4.12
N SER A 193 -17.28 -1.55 4.92
CA SER A 193 -15.96 -1.99 4.49
C SER A 193 -15.98 -2.86 3.22
N SER A 194 -16.98 -3.71 3.02
CA SER A 194 -17.15 -4.58 1.84
C SER A 194 -17.53 -3.81 0.55
N VAL A 195 -17.93 -2.56 0.68
CA VAL A 195 -18.34 -1.65 -0.41
C VAL A 195 -17.58 -0.32 -0.41
N PHE A 196 -16.56 -0.17 0.45
CA PHE A 196 -15.75 1.04 0.57
C PHE A 196 -15.11 1.42 -0.76
N GLY A 197 -15.17 2.71 -1.11
CA GLY A 197 -14.67 3.26 -2.37
C GLY A 197 -15.52 2.96 -3.61
N LYS A 198 -16.51 2.04 -3.53
CA LYS A 198 -17.43 1.78 -4.65
C LYS A 198 -18.41 2.93 -4.82
N VAL A 199 -18.81 3.16 -6.08
CA VAL A 199 -19.99 3.97 -6.43
C VAL A 199 -21.19 3.06 -6.55
N LEU A 200 -22.22 3.36 -5.76
CA LEU A 200 -23.51 2.66 -5.76
C LEU A 200 -24.62 3.67 -6.05
N ARG A 201 -25.78 3.20 -6.53
CA ARG A 201 -26.98 4.03 -6.71
C ARG A 201 -27.85 3.89 -5.47
N ALA A 202 -28.15 5.01 -4.82
CA ALA A 202 -29.28 5.08 -3.89
C ALA A 202 -30.55 5.12 -4.74
N LYS A 203 -31.39 4.06 -4.69
CA LYS A 203 -32.70 4.07 -5.36
C LYS A 203 -33.78 4.78 -4.53
N GLY A 204 -33.56 4.88 -3.23
CA GLY A 204 -34.44 5.56 -2.31
C GLY A 204 -33.76 5.75 -0.95
N ARG A 205 -34.35 6.63 -0.14
CA ARG A 205 -33.89 6.95 1.21
C ARG A 205 -35.04 7.01 2.21
N TYR A 206 -34.66 6.97 3.48
CA TYR A 206 -35.54 6.89 4.63
C TYR A 206 -35.01 7.88 5.68
N GLU A 207 -35.82 8.85 6.07
CA GLU A 207 -35.49 9.80 7.13
C GLU A 207 -36.00 9.21 8.45
N HIS A 208 -35.12 8.52 9.18
CA HIS A 208 -35.52 7.72 10.34
C HIS A 208 -35.71 8.61 11.58
N PHE A 209 -36.66 8.25 12.43
CA PHE A 209 -36.86 8.81 13.78
C PHE A 209 -35.55 9.03 14.56
N ASN A 210 -34.51 8.19 14.41
CA ASN A 210 -33.23 8.35 15.12
C ASN A 210 -32.35 9.53 14.62
N GLY A 211 -32.89 10.43 13.80
CA GLY A 211 -32.18 11.58 13.25
C GLY A 211 -31.24 11.27 12.08
N SER A 212 -31.19 10.03 11.60
CA SER A 212 -30.33 9.63 10.48
C SER A 212 -31.09 9.29 9.20
N THR A 213 -30.61 9.81 8.07
CA THR A 213 -30.98 9.36 6.73
C THR A 213 -30.33 8.01 6.40
N TYR A 214 -31.09 7.05 5.87
CA TYR A 214 -30.57 5.78 5.36
C TYR A 214 -30.85 5.61 3.87
N TYR A 215 -29.82 5.34 3.07
CA TYR A 215 -29.93 5.02 1.64
C TYR A 215 -30.10 3.51 1.42
N SER A 216 -31.01 3.12 0.52
CA SER A 216 -31.12 1.75 -0.01
C SER A 216 -30.23 1.61 -1.25
N LEU A 217 -29.14 0.85 -1.14
CA LEU A 217 -28.01 0.87 -2.07
C LEU A 217 -27.97 -0.30 -3.06
N TYR A 218 -27.71 0.00 -4.32
CA TYR A 218 -27.69 -0.95 -5.44
C TYR A 218 -26.46 -0.76 -6.34
N ASP A 219 -25.98 -1.82 -6.99
CA ASP A 219 -25.02 -1.73 -8.10
C ASP A 219 -25.71 -1.69 -9.49
N SER A 220 -24.90 -1.60 -10.55
CA SER A 220 -25.34 -1.58 -11.95
C SER A 220 -26.08 -2.84 -12.41
N LYS A 221 -25.90 -3.98 -11.73
CA LYS A 221 -26.64 -5.22 -12.00
C LYS A 221 -27.95 -5.31 -11.21
N GLY A 222 -28.30 -4.25 -10.47
CA GLY A 222 -29.47 -4.22 -9.61
C GLY A 222 -29.33 -5.02 -8.33
N LYS A 223 -28.15 -5.54 -7.99
CA LYS A 223 -27.91 -6.24 -6.72
C LYS A 223 -28.00 -5.25 -5.57
N TRP A 224 -28.80 -5.59 -4.56
CA TRP A 224 -29.01 -4.78 -3.36
C TRP A 224 -28.02 -5.12 -2.25
N TYR A 225 -27.40 -4.09 -1.66
CA TYR A 225 -26.36 -4.22 -0.64
C TYR A 225 -26.86 -4.02 0.79
N GLY A 226 -28.03 -3.41 0.98
CA GLY A 226 -28.59 -3.06 2.28
C GLY A 226 -29.00 -1.61 2.39
N TYR A 227 -29.46 -1.24 3.59
CA TYR A 227 -29.60 0.15 4.02
C TYR A 227 -28.29 0.62 4.67
N LEU A 228 -27.82 1.82 4.32
CA LEU A 228 -26.61 2.44 4.88
C LEU A 228 -26.90 3.88 5.30
N ASN A 229 -26.39 4.29 6.47
CA ASN A 229 -26.48 5.67 6.94
C ASN A 229 -25.79 6.62 5.94
N ALA A 230 -26.46 7.70 5.54
CA ALA A 230 -25.99 8.65 4.52
C ALA A 230 -24.64 9.28 4.87
N SER A 231 -24.34 9.48 6.15
CA SER A 231 -23.06 10.03 6.65
C SER A 231 -21.85 9.17 6.27
N ALA A 232 -22.04 7.89 5.98
CA ALA A 232 -21.01 6.97 5.47
C ALA A 232 -20.66 7.19 3.97
N THR A 233 -21.31 8.14 3.30
CA THR A 233 -21.28 8.32 1.84
C THR A 233 -20.96 9.76 1.42
N SER A 234 -20.70 9.96 0.12
CA SER A 234 -20.75 11.27 -0.53
C SER A 234 -21.46 11.15 -1.87
N LYS A 235 -22.30 12.13 -2.23
CA LYS A 235 -22.96 12.18 -3.55
C LYS A 235 -21.93 12.40 -4.66
N THR A 236 -22.19 11.81 -5.82
CA THR A 236 -21.30 11.82 -6.98
C THR A 236 -22.08 11.58 -8.28
N SER A 237 -21.38 11.50 -9.41
CA SER A 237 -21.87 11.08 -10.72
C SER A 237 -21.61 9.60 -10.98
N ALA A 238 -22.11 9.05 -12.08
CA ALA A 238 -22.00 7.61 -12.39
C ALA A 238 -20.53 7.12 -12.47
N GLN A 239 -19.59 7.96 -12.89
CA GLN A 239 -18.16 7.63 -12.92
C GLN A 239 -17.43 7.68 -11.57
N GLY A 240 -18.07 8.25 -10.54
CA GLY A 240 -17.42 8.50 -9.25
C GLY A 240 -16.51 9.72 -9.22
N ASN A 241 -15.91 9.94 -8.05
CA ASN A 241 -14.97 11.03 -7.82
C ASN A 241 -13.57 10.66 -8.36
N TYR A 242 -12.79 11.68 -8.75
CA TYR A 242 -11.38 11.51 -9.07
C TYR A 242 -10.61 10.98 -7.86
N ILE A 243 -9.90 9.87 -8.04
CA ILE A 243 -8.92 9.34 -7.08
C ILE A 243 -7.54 9.58 -7.68
N ASN A 244 -6.67 10.29 -6.96
CA ASN A 244 -5.29 10.49 -7.38
C ASN A 244 -4.57 9.13 -7.50
N ASP A 245 -3.86 8.91 -8.60
CA ASP A 245 -3.03 7.71 -8.81
C ASP A 245 -1.66 8.18 -9.32
N GLY A 246 -0.60 7.44 -8.99
CA GLY A 246 0.76 7.73 -9.43
C GLY A 246 1.42 6.56 -10.14
N SER A 247 0.71 5.45 -10.28
CA SER A 247 1.29 4.18 -10.72
C SER A 247 1.56 4.13 -12.22
N TYR A 248 2.60 3.39 -12.56
CA TYR A 248 2.87 3.00 -13.94
C TYR A 248 2.06 1.74 -14.26
N ILE A 249 1.60 1.65 -15.51
CA ILE A 249 0.77 0.57 -16.02
C ILE A 249 1.33 0.10 -17.36
N LYS A 250 1.41 -1.22 -17.57
CA LYS A 250 1.72 -1.81 -18.87
C LYS A 250 0.43 -2.16 -19.60
N ILE A 251 0.33 -1.77 -20.87
CA ILE A 251 -0.82 -2.10 -21.72
C ILE A 251 -0.71 -3.56 -22.17
N THR A 252 -1.56 -4.44 -21.66
CA THR A 252 -1.49 -5.90 -21.88
C THR A 252 -2.56 -6.43 -22.85
N LYS A 253 -3.49 -5.59 -23.33
CA LYS A 253 -4.51 -5.97 -24.33
C LYS A 253 -4.63 -4.96 -25.46
N LYS A 254 -4.72 -5.46 -26.70
CA LYS A 254 -5.05 -4.68 -27.91
C LYS A 254 -6.56 -4.42 -27.99
N ASN A 255 -6.98 -3.52 -28.88
CA ASN A 255 -8.38 -3.24 -29.24
C ASN A 255 -9.30 -2.81 -28.07
N TYR A 256 -8.76 -2.39 -26.93
CA TYR A 256 -9.54 -1.71 -25.89
C TYR A 256 -9.66 -0.22 -26.23
N ASP A 257 -10.87 0.32 -26.20
CA ASP A 257 -11.12 1.73 -26.45
C ASP A 257 -10.69 2.61 -25.28
N THR A 258 -10.13 3.78 -25.61
CA THR A 258 -9.90 4.87 -24.66
C THR A 258 -10.93 5.96 -24.88
N TRP A 259 -11.42 6.55 -23.79
CA TRP A 259 -12.56 7.46 -23.80
C TRP A 259 -12.14 8.90 -23.50
N GLN A 260 -12.71 9.87 -24.22
CA GLN A 260 -12.53 11.31 -24.00
C GLN A 260 -13.34 11.80 -22.79
N ASN A 261 -14.43 11.10 -22.43
CA ASN A 261 -15.28 11.38 -21.29
C ASN A 261 -16.07 10.12 -20.86
N PHE A 262 -16.76 10.21 -19.72
CA PHE A 262 -17.66 9.15 -19.23
C PHE A 262 -19.06 9.18 -19.87
N GLY A 263 -19.27 10.03 -20.87
CA GLY A 263 -20.37 9.92 -21.84
C GLY A 263 -20.01 9.01 -23.04
N TRP A 264 -18.98 8.18 -22.89
CA TRP A 264 -18.50 7.22 -23.89
C TRP A 264 -18.15 7.81 -25.26
N LYS A 265 -17.73 9.09 -25.33
CA LYS A 265 -17.09 9.62 -26.54
C LYS A 265 -15.72 8.97 -26.71
N LYS A 266 -15.57 8.09 -27.70
CA LYS A 266 -14.30 7.41 -28.05
C LYS A 266 -13.21 8.44 -28.39
N LYS A 267 -11.97 8.15 -27.99
CA LYS A 267 -10.77 8.97 -28.25
C LYS A 267 -9.75 8.23 -29.10
N ASN A 268 -9.42 6.99 -28.74
CA ASN A 268 -8.49 6.12 -29.47
C ASN A 268 -8.70 4.65 -29.04
N ASN A 269 -7.77 3.76 -29.35
CA ASN A 269 -7.69 2.41 -28.78
C ASN A 269 -6.26 2.03 -28.36
N THR A 270 -6.11 0.93 -27.64
CA THR A 270 -4.83 0.44 -27.12
C THR A 270 -3.88 -0.19 -28.15
N THR A 271 -4.26 -0.36 -29.42
CA THR A 271 -3.50 -1.21 -30.35
C THR A 271 -2.14 -0.62 -30.74
N LYS A 272 -2.00 0.72 -30.81
CA LYS A 272 -0.70 1.42 -30.95
C LYS A 272 0.05 1.65 -29.62
N LEU A 273 -0.55 1.22 -28.50
CA LEU A 273 -0.05 1.37 -27.13
C LEU A 273 0.33 0.02 -26.48
N TYR A 274 -0.04 -1.11 -27.09
CA TYR A 274 0.22 -2.45 -26.59
C TYR A 274 1.71 -2.68 -26.26
N GLY A 275 1.98 -3.28 -25.11
CA GLY A 275 3.31 -3.50 -24.57
C GLY A 275 3.96 -2.30 -23.89
N LYS A 276 3.53 -1.06 -24.18
CA LYS A 276 4.11 0.16 -23.61
C LYS A 276 3.74 0.32 -22.13
N VAL A 277 4.63 1.00 -21.39
CA VAL A 277 4.36 1.50 -20.04
C VAL A 277 3.88 2.95 -20.13
N LEU A 278 2.78 3.26 -19.45
CA LEU A 278 2.17 4.59 -19.34
C LEU A 278 1.96 4.92 -17.84
N LYS A 279 1.70 6.20 -17.52
CA LYS A 279 1.42 6.64 -16.15
C LYS A 279 -0.08 6.89 -15.98
N ALA A 280 -0.70 6.22 -15.01
CA ALA A 280 -2.04 6.57 -14.54
C ALA A 280 -1.90 7.72 -13.55
N ARG A 281 -2.32 8.94 -13.94
CA ARG A 281 -2.32 10.11 -13.03
C ARG A 281 -3.54 10.15 -12.11
N GLY A 282 -4.58 9.39 -12.45
CA GLY A 282 -5.79 9.27 -11.63
C GLY A 282 -6.63 8.09 -12.06
N ARG A 283 -7.54 7.67 -11.18
CA ARG A 283 -8.52 6.60 -11.44
C ARG A 283 -9.92 6.98 -10.97
N TYR A 284 -10.90 6.26 -11.50
CA TYR A 284 -12.32 6.44 -11.26
C TYR A 284 -12.96 5.07 -11.05
N GLU A 285 -13.69 4.87 -9.95
CA GLU A 285 -14.45 3.65 -9.67
C GLU A 285 -15.88 3.80 -10.18
N HIS A 286 -16.13 3.40 -11.42
CA HIS A 286 -17.41 3.66 -12.08
C HIS A 286 -18.52 2.73 -11.54
N PHE A 287 -19.75 3.26 -11.42
CA PHE A 287 -20.98 2.51 -11.11
C PHE A 287 -21.18 1.22 -11.94
N ASN A 288 -20.62 1.12 -13.15
CA ASN A 288 -20.69 -0.09 -13.97
C ASN A 288 -19.86 -1.27 -13.41
N GLY A 289 -19.09 -1.05 -12.34
CA GLY A 289 -18.29 -2.05 -11.65
C GLY A 289 -16.83 -2.12 -12.09
N ALA A 290 -16.38 -1.23 -12.99
CA ALA A 290 -15.00 -1.22 -13.48
C ALA A 290 -14.24 0.07 -13.10
N THR A 291 -12.97 -0.10 -12.72
CA THR A 291 -12.02 1.01 -12.56
C THR A 291 -11.55 1.53 -13.93
N TYR A 292 -11.51 2.84 -14.12
CA TYR A 292 -10.92 3.50 -15.29
C TYR A 292 -9.73 4.37 -14.90
N TYR A 293 -8.60 4.22 -15.59
CA TYR A 293 -7.40 5.04 -15.42
C TYR A 293 -7.35 6.20 -16.41
N SER A 294 -6.96 7.39 -15.96
CA SER A 294 -6.60 8.52 -16.81
C SER A 294 -5.12 8.43 -17.19
N ILE A 295 -4.82 8.12 -18.46
CA ILE A 295 -3.52 7.59 -18.89
C ILE A 295 -2.68 8.55 -19.73
N PHE A 296 -1.39 8.63 -19.42
CA PHE A 296 -0.43 9.60 -19.98
C PHE A 296 0.90 8.95 -20.37
N ASP A 297 1.59 9.50 -21.38
CA ASP A 297 3.00 9.16 -21.67
C ASP A 297 4.00 10.06 -20.92
N SER A 298 5.29 9.84 -21.15
CA SER A 298 6.41 10.61 -20.58
C SER A 298 6.41 12.08 -20.96
N LYS A 299 5.88 12.44 -22.12
CA LYS A 299 5.74 13.82 -22.59
C LYS A 299 4.50 14.51 -22.01
N GLY A 300 3.67 13.77 -21.27
CA GLY A 300 2.42 14.26 -20.71
C GLY A 300 1.25 14.28 -21.68
N ASN A 301 1.35 13.63 -22.85
CA ASN A 301 0.22 13.49 -23.77
C ASN A 301 -0.84 12.59 -23.13
N TRP A 302 -2.11 12.99 -23.20
CA TRP A 302 -3.22 12.26 -22.60
C TRP A 302 -3.94 11.36 -23.60
N TYR A 303 -3.98 10.06 -23.32
CA TYR A 303 -4.54 9.04 -24.21
C TYR A 303 -6.01 8.69 -23.91
N GLY A 304 -6.60 9.28 -22.86
CA GLY A 304 -8.00 9.09 -22.48
C GLY A 304 -8.18 8.37 -21.15
N TYR A 305 -9.43 7.99 -20.88
CA TYR A 305 -9.79 7.03 -19.82
C TYR A 305 -9.74 5.61 -20.38
N LEU A 306 -8.97 4.71 -19.76
CA LEU A 306 -8.83 3.31 -20.16
C LEU A 306 -9.34 2.38 -19.06
N ASN A 307 -10.11 1.36 -19.42
CA ASN A 307 -10.60 0.35 -18.48
C ASN A 307 -9.43 -0.49 -17.93
N SER A 308 -9.38 -0.64 -16.61
CA SER A 308 -8.36 -1.40 -15.86
C SER A 308 -8.12 -2.83 -16.36
N ASN A 309 -9.13 -3.50 -16.92
CA ASN A 309 -9.00 -4.86 -17.47
C ASN A 309 -8.05 -4.95 -18.68
N ALA A 310 -7.59 -3.83 -19.25
CA ALA A 310 -6.66 -3.79 -20.37
C ALA A 310 -5.17 -3.73 -19.97
N VAL A 311 -4.87 -3.62 -18.67
CA VAL A 311 -3.53 -3.24 -18.17
C VAL A 311 -3.12 -4.03 -16.92
N THR A 312 -1.82 -3.97 -16.59
CA THR A 312 -1.28 -4.43 -15.30
C THR A 312 -0.43 -3.32 -14.66
N LYS A 313 -0.51 -3.13 -13.34
CA LYS A 313 0.37 -2.19 -12.63
C LYS A 313 1.84 -2.67 -12.68
N THR A 314 2.78 -1.73 -12.69
CA THR A 314 4.22 -1.95 -12.84
C THR A 314 5.01 -0.78 -12.23
N LYS A 315 6.33 -0.92 -12.15
CA LYS A 315 7.26 0.22 -11.99
C LYS A 315 7.51 0.92 -13.35
N ALA A 316 8.29 2.02 -13.33
CA ALA A 316 8.55 2.85 -14.50
C ALA A 316 9.31 2.11 -15.62
N GLU A 317 10.22 1.21 -15.27
CA GLU A 317 11.00 0.34 -16.16
C GLU A 317 10.19 -0.77 -16.84
N GLY A 318 8.94 -0.98 -16.43
CA GLY A 318 8.16 -2.13 -16.83
C GLY A 318 8.57 -3.42 -16.09
N PRO A 319 7.91 -4.54 -16.37
CA PRO A 319 8.39 -5.84 -15.93
C PRO A 319 9.59 -6.27 -16.78
N TYR A 320 10.54 -6.98 -16.17
CA TYR A 320 11.62 -7.68 -16.88
C TYR A 320 11.06 -8.56 -18.00
N ILE A 321 11.68 -8.49 -19.17
CA ILE A 321 11.43 -9.37 -20.31
C ILE A 321 12.71 -10.18 -20.53
N SER A 322 12.62 -11.51 -20.42
CA SER A 322 13.73 -12.39 -20.82
C SER A 322 13.98 -12.26 -22.32
N ASP A 323 15.27 -12.19 -22.70
CA ASP A 323 15.66 -11.92 -24.09
C ASP A 323 16.85 -12.80 -24.50
N GLY A 324 17.98 -12.70 -23.77
CA GLY A 324 19.08 -13.67 -23.83
C GLY A 324 19.96 -13.61 -25.09
N HIS A 325 19.60 -12.80 -26.08
CA HIS A 325 20.38 -12.63 -27.31
C HIS A 325 21.68 -11.84 -27.08
N TYR A 326 22.59 -11.91 -28.05
CA TYR A 326 23.84 -11.16 -28.03
C TYR A 326 23.72 -9.84 -28.78
N VAL A 327 24.34 -8.79 -28.25
CA VAL A 327 24.41 -7.45 -28.85
C VAL A 327 25.85 -6.97 -28.90
N ARG A 328 26.23 -6.33 -29.99
CA ARG A 328 27.45 -5.52 -30.05
C ARG A 328 27.14 -4.10 -29.58
N VAL A 329 27.95 -3.55 -28.69
CA VAL A 329 27.91 -2.10 -28.39
C VAL A 329 28.56 -1.36 -29.56
N THR A 330 27.85 -0.37 -30.11
CA THR A 330 28.23 0.31 -31.38
C THR A 330 28.31 1.83 -31.27
N LYS A 331 28.16 2.37 -30.06
CA LYS A 331 28.26 3.80 -29.77
C LYS A 331 28.99 4.03 -28.46
N ASP A 332 29.70 5.14 -28.41
CA ASP A 332 30.48 5.62 -27.28
C ASP A 332 29.64 6.64 -26.51
N ASN A 333 30.01 6.94 -25.27
CA ASN A 333 29.33 7.96 -24.44
C ASN A 333 27.82 7.74 -24.31
N TYR A 334 27.40 6.48 -24.23
CA TYR A 334 26.09 6.10 -23.69
C TYR A 334 26.28 5.63 -22.26
N ASP A 335 25.51 6.23 -21.35
CA ASP A 335 25.57 5.91 -19.93
C ASP A 335 25.17 4.45 -19.66
N LEU A 336 25.97 3.81 -18.81
CA LEU A 336 25.65 2.58 -18.11
C LEU A 336 25.08 2.94 -16.75
N TRP A 337 23.95 2.33 -16.40
CA TRP A 337 23.23 2.60 -15.16
C TRP A 337 23.25 1.38 -14.25
N ASP A 338 23.38 1.61 -12.94
CA ASP A 338 23.26 0.53 -11.97
C ASP A 338 21.80 0.14 -11.73
N ASN A 339 20.85 1.06 -11.88
CA ASN A 339 19.43 0.78 -11.77
C ASN A 339 18.55 1.89 -12.39
N PHE A 340 17.23 1.68 -12.40
CA PHE A 340 16.25 2.58 -13.02
C PHE A 340 15.88 3.84 -12.22
N LYS A 341 16.63 4.18 -11.15
CA LYS A 341 16.75 5.57 -10.68
C LYS A 341 17.71 6.39 -11.54
N PHE A 342 18.50 5.74 -12.39
CA PHE A 342 19.63 6.30 -13.13
C PHE A 342 20.81 6.71 -12.23
N ASP A 343 21.13 5.83 -11.27
CA ASP A 343 22.41 5.86 -10.55
C ASP A 343 23.52 5.43 -11.55
N PHE A 344 24.54 6.28 -11.74
CA PHE A 344 25.54 6.16 -12.82
C PHE A 344 26.64 5.13 -12.52
N ARG A 345 26.91 4.24 -13.48
CA ARG A 345 27.92 3.16 -13.40
C ARG A 345 29.17 3.42 -14.24
N GLY A 346 29.06 4.22 -15.32
CA GLY A 346 30.15 4.47 -16.27
C GLY A 346 29.64 4.72 -17.69
N THR A 347 30.55 4.82 -18.66
CA THR A 347 30.23 5.01 -20.08
C THR A 347 30.33 3.72 -20.90
N SER A 348 29.75 3.71 -22.09
CA SER A 348 29.88 2.61 -23.06
C SER A 348 31.23 2.52 -23.77
N GLU A 349 32.19 3.41 -23.47
CA GLU A 349 33.49 3.51 -24.17
C GLU A 349 34.31 2.21 -24.05
N ASN A 350 34.53 1.73 -22.83
CA ASN A 350 35.26 0.49 -22.57
C ASN A 350 34.53 -0.76 -23.12
N LEU A 351 33.22 -0.66 -23.40
CA LEU A 351 32.43 -1.73 -24.01
C LEU A 351 32.35 -1.64 -25.54
N LYS A 352 32.89 -0.59 -26.17
CA LYS A 352 32.80 -0.34 -27.62
C LYS A 352 33.26 -1.55 -28.43
N ASN A 353 32.49 -1.91 -29.44
CA ASN A 353 32.66 -3.08 -30.31
C ASN A 353 32.57 -4.45 -29.62
N GLN A 354 32.61 -4.55 -28.28
CA GLN A 354 32.43 -5.82 -27.59
C GLN A 354 31.03 -6.40 -27.85
N VAL A 355 30.97 -7.73 -27.98
CA VAL A 355 29.73 -8.49 -28.02
C VAL A 355 29.38 -9.01 -26.61
N LEU A 356 28.21 -8.60 -26.11
CA LEU A 356 27.71 -8.85 -24.76
C LEU A 356 26.32 -9.52 -24.82
N GLN A 357 25.94 -10.26 -23.78
CA GLN A 357 24.62 -10.88 -23.68
C GLN A 357 23.59 -9.93 -23.05
N ALA A 358 22.53 -9.61 -23.78
CA ALA A 358 21.37 -8.88 -23.27
C ALA A 358 20.42 -9.86 -22.55
N ARG A 359 20.73 -10.25 -21.30
CA ARG A 359 19.92 -11.23 -20.53
C ARG A 359 18.52 -10.73 -20.16
N GLY A 360 18.30 -9.42 -20.15
CA GLY A 360 17.02 -8.81 -19.83
C GLY A 360 16.74 -7.55 -20.64
N ARG A 361 15.47 -7.34 -21.02
CA ARG A 361 14.98 -6.18 -21.74
C ARG A 361 13.85 -5.49 -20.96
N TYR A 362 13.86 -4.17 -20.95
CA TYR A 362 12.96 -3.31 -20.18
C TYR A 362 12.37 -2.23 -21.08
N GLU A 363 11.06 -2.00 -20.98
CA GLU A 363 10.31 -1.06 -21.84
C GLU A 363 9.92 0.15 -20.99
N HIS A 364 10.89 1.03 -20.74
CA HIS A 364 10.78 2.07 -19.72
C HIS A 364 9.85 3.22 -20.14
N PHE A 365 9.12 3.78 -19.18
CA PHE A 365 8.10 4.83 -19.34
C PHE A 365 8.57 6.05 -20.13
N ASN A 366 9.86 6.41 -20.06
CA ASN A 366 10.43 7.52 -20.84
C ASN A 366 10.28 7.32 -22.37
N GLY A 367 10.12 6.08 -22.83
CA GLY A 367 9.99 5.70 -24.24
C GLY A 367 11.18 4.92 -24.79
N SER A 368 12.23 4.71 -23.98
CA SER A 368 13.43 3.96 -24.35
C SER A 368 13.35 2.50 -23.89
N THR A 369 13.83 1.60 -24.74
CA THR A 369 14.13 0.21 -24.35
C THR A 369 15.53 0.17 -23.72
N TYR A 370 15.70 -0.56 -22.62
CA TYR A 370 16.99 -0.79 -21.97
C TYR A 370 17.33 -2.28 -21.92
N TYR A 371 18.62 -2.60 -22.04
CA TYR A 371 19.14 -3.96 -21.88
C TYR A 371 19.98 -4.07 -20.61
N SER A 372 19.79 -5.15 -19.84
CA SER A 372 20.75 -5.57 -18.81
C SER A 372 21.85 -6.39 -19.49
N LEU A 373 23.07 -5.84 -19.54
CA LEU A 373 24.19 -6.46 -20.23
C LEU A 373 25.06 -7.30 -19.31
N TYR A 374 25.53 -8.43 -19.86
CA TYR A 374 26.47 -9.34 -19.23
C TYR A 374 27.56 -9.72 -20.23
N ASP A 375 28.76 -9.98 -19.76
CA ASP A 375 29.87 -10.46 -20.61
C ASP A 375 29.87 -11.99 -20.77
N ASP A 376 30.95 -12.51 -21.35
CA ASP A 376 31.21 -13.95 -21.54
C ASP A 376 31.64 -14.68 -20.25
N LEU A 377 31.90 -13.94 -19.17
CA LEU A 377 32.06 -14.49 -17.81
C LEU A 377 30.72 -14.60 -17.10
N GLY A 378 29.71 -13.89 -17.63
CA GLY A 378 28.42 -13.72 -16.97
C GLY A 378 28.45 -12.70 -15.85
N LEU A 379 29.52 -11.89 -15.75
CA LEU A 379 29.55 -10.70 -14.90
C LEU A 379 28.65 -9.63 -15.53
N TRP A 380 28.01 -8.85 -14.67
CA TRP A 380 27.06 -7.83 -15.09
C TRP A 380 27.74 -6.47 -15.33
N ARG A 381 27.45 -5.87 -16.48
CA ARG A 381 28.09 -4.64 -16.95
C ARG A 381 27.19 -3.41 -16.89
N GLY A 382 25.95 -3.55 -16.43
CA GLY A 382 24.99 -2.43 -16.23
C GLY A 382 23.74 -2.51 -17.11
N TYR A 383 22.85 -1.55 -16.94
CA TYR A 383 21.75 -1.28 -17.88
C TYR A 383 22.19 -0.24 -18.92
N ILE A 384 22.07 -0.57 -20.21
CA ILE A 384 22.34 0.38 -21.32
C ILE A 384 21.04 0.67 -22.09
N ASN A 385 20.94 1.85 -22.72
CA ASN A 385 19.91 2.11 -23.72
C ASN A 385 20.14 1.22 -24.95
N ALA A 386 19.10 0.50 -25.41
CA ALA A 386 19.18 -0.40 -26.56
C ALA A 386 19.71 0.28 -27.83
N GLY A 387 19.45 1.58 -28.00
CA GLY A 387 19.92 2.41 -29.12
C GLY A 387 21.44 2.64 -29.18
N ALA A 388 22.22 2.21 -28.17
CA ALA A 388 23.68 2.12 -28.24
C ALA A 388 24.18 0.89 -29.03
N THR A 389 23.30 -0.10 -29.23
CA THR A 389 23.69 -1.47 -29.58
C THR A 389 23.12 -1.93 -30.92
N LYS A 390 23.68 -3.01 -31.48
CA LYS A 390 23.11 -3.77 -32.60
C LYS A 390 23.10 -5.26 -32.26
N LYS A 391 22.10 -6.00 -32.73
CA LYS A 391 22.04 -7.47 -32.58
C LYS A 391 23.28 -8.13 -33.20
N ALA A 392 23.84 -9.12 -32.50
CA ALA A 392 25.00 -9.90 -32.90
C ALA A 392 24.72 -11.42 -32.76
N SER A 393 25.61 -12.24 -33.31
CA SER A 393 25.74 -13.65 -32.91
C SER A 393 26.48 -13.76 -31.57
N LYS A 394 26.46 -14.93 -30.91
CA LYS A 394 27.46 -15.24 -29.89
C LYS A 394 28.87 -15.10 -30.52
N PRO A 395 29.91 -14.62 -29.79
CA PRO A 395 31.29 -14.69 -30.25
C PRO A 395 31.67 -16.11 -30.74
N THR A 396 32.22 -16.20 -31.94
CA THR A 396 32.48 -17.47 -32.66
C THR A 396 33.92 -17.96 -32.59
N VAL A 397 34.79 -17.29 -31.84
CA VAL A 397 36.19 -17.69 -31.62
C VAL A 397 36.49 -17.64 -30.12
N GLU A 398 36.05 -18.68 -29.40
CA GLU A 398 36.60 -19.07 -28.11
C GLU A 398 37.74 -20.06 -28.34
N LEU A 399 38.82 -19.99 -27.56
CA LEU A 399 39.82 -21.05 -27.53
C LEU A 399 39.22 -22.20 -26.74
N SER A 400 38.96 -23.35 -27.38
CA SER A 400 38.30 -24.46 -26.69
C SER A 400 39.13 -24.95 -25.50
N ALA A 401 38.51 -25.47 -24.45
CA ALA A 401 39.22 -25.90 -23.23
C ALA A 401 40.34 -26.95 -23.50
N VAL A 402 40.20 -27.75 -24.57
CA VAL A 402 41.24 -28.67 -25.07
C VAL A 402 42.43 -27.91 -25.66
N GLU A 403 42.19 -26.85 -26.44
CA GLU A 403 43.24 -25.99 -26.97
C GLU A 403 43.87 -25.09 -25.89
N VAL A 404 43.13 -24.64 -24.87
CA VAL A 404 43.71 -23.97 -23.70
C VAL A 404 44.70 -24.90 -22.99
N LYS A 405 44.31 -26.15 -22.70
CA LYS A 405 45.23 -27.15 -22.10
C LYS A 405 46.45 -27.46 -22.98
N LYS A 406 46.30 -27.47 -24.31
CA LYS A 406 47.42 -27.58 -25.25
C LYS A 406 48.33 -26.35 -25.23
N ALA A 407 47.77 -25.15 -25.09
CA ALA A 407 48.54 -23.90 -24.97
C ALA A 407 49.33 -23.86 -23.66
N GLN A 408 48.70 -24.15 -22.52
CA GLN A 408 49.34 -24.26 -21.21
C GLN A 408 50.50 -25.25 -21.21
N THR A 409 50.33 -26.40 -21.87
CA THR A 409 51.35 -27.45 -21.92
C THR A 409 52.50 -27.12 -22.88
N GLU A 410 52.22 -26.53 -24.05
CA GLU A 410 53.26 -26.10 -24.99
C GLU A 410 54.03 -24.87 -24.46
N MET A 411 53.36 -23.92 -23.80
CA MET A 411 53.98 -22.75 -23.18
C MET A 411 54.93 -23.17 -22.05
N LEU A 412 54.49 -24.02 -21.11
CA LEU A 412 55.35 -24.58 -20.05
C LEU A 412 56.60 -25.24 -20.64
N ARG A 413 56.42 -26.06 -21.69
CA ARG A 413 57.52 -26.74 -22.39
C ARG A 413 58.49 -25.77 -23.06
N LEU A 414 58.00 -24.64 -23.58
CA LEU A 414 58.83 -23.59 -24.19
C LEU A 414 59.61 -22.80 -23.14
N VAL A 415 58.97 -22.37 -22.05
CA VAL A 415 59.60 -21.64 -20.93
C VAL A 415 60.69 -22.50 -20.28
N ASN A 416 60.36 -23.73 -19.88
CA ASN A 416 61.32 -24.60 -19.21
C ASN A 416 62.47 -25.05 -20.15
N ASN A 417 62.27 -25.04 -21.47
CA ASN A 417 63.34 -25.26 -22.44
C ASN A 417 64.38 -24.12 -22.45
N GLU A 418 63.99 -22.86 -22.28
CA GLU A 418 64.94 -21.74 -22.20
C GLU A 418 65.55 -21.63 -20.80
N ARG A 419 64.78 -21.91 -19.74
CA ARG A 419 65.29 -21.99 -18.36
C ARG A 419 66.45 -22.98 -18.23
N ARG A 420 66.28 -24.21 -18.74
CA ARG A 420 67.36 -25.22 -18.82
C ARG A 420 68.61 -24.75 -19.59
N LYS A 421 68.48 -23.93 -20.63
CA LYS A 421 69.65 -23.36 -21.35
C LYS A 421 70.41 -22.31 -20.54
N GLN A 422 69.77 -21.70 -19.54
CA GLN A 422 70.40 -20.76 -18.61
C GLN A 422 70.78 -21.39 -17.27
N GLY A 423 70.58 -22.71 -17.11
CA GLY A 423 70.94 -23.45 -15.89
C GLY A 423 69.95 -23.30 -14.73
N VAL A 424 68.86 -22.56 -14.89
CA VAL A 424 67.82 -22.40 -13.85
C VAL A 424 66.75 -23.50 -13.95
N HIS A 425 66.14 -23.84 -12.82
CA HIS A 425 65.26 -25.01 -12.69
C HIS A 425 63.90 -24.88 -13.38
N ASP A 426 63.26 -26.01 -13.67
CA ASP A 426 61.93 -26.09 -14.28
C ASP A 426 60.84 -25.48 -13.39
N LEU A 427 60.02 -24.59 -13.95
CA LEU A 427 58.79 -24.12 -13.30
C LEU A 427 57.74 -25.23 -13.24
N ARG A 428 56.98 -25.26 -12.14
CA ARG A 428 55.91 -26.23 -11.87
C ARG A 428 54.53 -25.62 -12.10
N ARG A 429 53.68 -26.29 -12.89
CA ARG A 429 52.32 -25.79 -13.22
C ARG A 429 51.27 -26.50 -12.38
N MET A 430 50.37 -25.75 -11.73
CA MET A 430 49.28 -26.29 -10.90
C MET A 430 47.92 -25.72 -11.33
N THR A 431 46.85 -26.48 -11.12
CA THR A 431 45.50 -26.11 -11.57
C THR A 431 44.93 -24.83 -10.93
N PRO A 432 45.19 -24.49 -9.65
CA PRO A 432 44.79 -23.22 -9.08
C PRO A 432 45.47 -22.02 -9.78
N PHE A 433 46.79 -22.09 -10.01
CA PHE A 433 47.53 -21.05 -10.74
C PHE A 433 47.05 -20.91 -12.20
N ASP A 434 46.77 -22.03 -12.89
CA ASP A 434 46.10 -22.01 -14.20
C ASP A 434 44.71 -21.36 -14.13
N THR A 435 43.96 -21.53 -13.05
CA THR A 435 42.62 -20.94 -12.87
C THR A 435 42.70 -19.42 -12.72
N ALA A 436 43.53 -18.93 -11.79
CA ALA A 436 43.78 -17.51 -11.59
C ALA A 436 44.27 -16.81 -12.87
N ALA A 437 45.25 -17.41 -13.55
CA ALA A 437 45.76 -16.88 -14.80
C ALA A 437 44.68 -16.87 -15.90
N ASN A 438 43.74 -17.83 -15.92
CA ASN A 438 42.61 -17.80 -16.84
C ASN A 438 41.59 -16.70 -16.50
N TYR A 439 41.38 -16.34 -15.23
CA TYR A 439 40.60 -15.15 -14.86
C TYR A 439 41.28 -13.88 -15.40
N ARG A 440 42.58 -13.69 -15.11
CA ARG A 440 43.38 -12.57 -15.65
C ARG A 440 43.36 -12.50 -17.19
N ALA A 441 43.57 -13.62 -17.88
CA ALA A 441 43.52 -13.65 -19.35
C ALA A 441 42.15 -13.25 -19.92
N ARG A 442 41.06 -13.44 -19.16
CA ARG A 442 39.71 -12.98 -19.52
C ARG A 442 39.50 -11.50 -19.21
N GLU A 443 39.96 -11.03 -18.05
CA GLU A 443 39.94 -9.63 -17.64
C GLU A 443 40.69 -8.72 -18.62
N LEU A 444 41.80 -9.20 -19.18
CA LEU A 444 42.60 -8.51 -20.19
C LEU A 444 41.84 -8.17 -21.50
N LYS A 445 40.66 -8.74 -21.74
CA LYS A 445 39.72 -8.29 -22.79
C LYS A 445 39.07 -6.94 -22.48
N ILE A 446 38.82 -6.68 -21.19
CA ILE A 446 38.06 -5.54 -20.66
C ILE A 446 39.00 -4.38 -20.32
N LEU A 447 40.12 -4.69 -19.65
CA LEU A 447 41.18 -3.75 -19.29
C LEU A 447 42.53 -4.43 -19.53
N PHE A 448 43.31 -3.98 -20.52
CA PHE A 448 44.61 -4.59 -20.86
C PHE A 448 45.75 -3.96 -20.03
N GLU A 449 45.65 -4.05 -18.71
CA GLU A 449 46.60 -3.48 -17.75
C GLU A 449 46.98 -4.50 -16.67
N HIS A 450 48.01 -4.17 -15.88
CA HIS A 450 48.43 -4.93 -14.68
C HIS A 450 47.57 -4.65 -13.44
N GLU A 451 46.34 -4.17 -13.64
CA GLU A 451 45.31 -3.96 -12.62
C GLU A 451 44.09 -4.84 -12.98
N ARG A 452 43.27 -5.23 -12.01
CA ARG A 452 42.01 -5.94 -12.31
C ARG A 452 40.90 -4.95 -12.69
N PRO A 453 39.92 -5.31 -13.54
CA PRO A 453 38.89 -4.37 -14.05
C PRO A 453 37.89 -3.83 -13.01
N ASP A 454 38.08 -4.16 -11.74
CA ASP A 454 37.34 -3.72 -10.55
C ASP A 454 38.18 -2.84 -9.60
N GLY A 455 39.47 -2.64 -9.90
CA GLY A 455 40.42 -1.87 -9.08
C GLY A 455 41.20 -2.69 -8.04
N ASN A 456 41.10 -4.03 -8.06
CA ASN A 456 41.86 -4.90 -7.17
C ASN A 456 43.24 -5.26 -7.74
N ASP A 457 44.17 -5.62 -6.85
CA ASP A 457 45.48 -6.16 -7.23
C ASP A 457 45.36 -7.55 -7.90
N ILE A 458 46.31 -7.86 -8.79
CA ILE A 458 46.37 -9.13 -9.52
C ILE A 458 46.44 -10.37 -8.62
N GLY A 459 46.98 -10.26 -7.40
CA GLY A 459 47.04 -11.34 -6.41
C GLY A 459 45.66 -11.84 -5.97
N THR A 460 44.65 -10.98 -5.96
CA THR A 460 43.26 -11.38 -5.61
C THR A 460 42.67 -12.41 -6.58
N ALA A 461 43.20 -12.52 -7.81
CA ALA A 461 42.80 -13.58 -8.74
C ALA A 461 43.28 -14.98 -8.30
N LEU A 462 44.31 -15.06 -7.44
CA LEU A 462 44.80 -16.29 -6.81
C LEU A 462 43.92 -16.66 -5.60
N GLU A 463 43.50 -15.69 -4.79
CA GLU A 463 42.50 -15.88 -3.73
C GLU A 463 41.20 -16.47 -4.30
N GLU A 464 40.68 -15.89 -5.39
CA GLU A 464 39.51 -16.38 -6.13
C GLU A 464 39.70 -17.78 -6.74
N ALA A 465 40.95 -18.24 -6.91
CA ALA A 465 41.29 -19.58 -7.35
C ALA A 465 41.51 -20.56 -6.18
N GLY A 466 41.30 -20.13 -4.93
CA GLY A 466 41.44 -20.93 -3.72
C GLY A 466 42.88 -21.11 -3.23
N ILE A 467 43.75 -20.14 -3.49
CA ILE A 467 45.14 -20.11 -3.03
C ILE A 467 45.26 -19.15 -1.85
N ASP A 468 45.98 -19.55 -0.81
CA ASP A 468 46.42 -18.64 0.25
C ASP A 468 47.57 -17.77 -0.28
N VAL A 469 47.38 -16.45 -0.25
CA VAL A 469 48.33 -15.47 -0.82
C VAL A 469 49.22 -14.81 0.25
N SER A 470 49.16 -15.27 1.50
CA SER A 470 49.87 -14.63 2.63
C SER A 470 51.40 -14.61 2.47
N ASN A 471 51.97 -15.66 1.85
CA ASN A 471 53.40 -15.85 1.64
C ASN A 471 53.72 -16.16 0.16
N ILE A 472 53.32 -15.30 -0.79
CA ILE A 472 53.69 -15.50 -2.19
C ILE A 472 54.27 -14.24 -2.85
N GLY A 473 55.36 -14.42 -3.60
CA GLY A 473 55.85 -13.44 -4.56
C GLY A 473 55.24 -13.69 -5.94
N LEU A 474 54.67 -12.66 -6.55
CA LEU A 474 53.92 -12.74 -7.81
C LEU A 474 54.52 -11.82 -8.89
N GLY A 475 54.84 -12.38 -10.05
CA GLY A 475 55.11 -11.64 -11.28
C GLY A 475 54.06 -11.92 -12.35
N GLU A 476 53.56 -10.89 -13.04
CA GLU A 476 52.64 -11.06 -14.18
C GLU A 476 53.32 -10.66 -15.51
N ASN A 477 53.22 -11.54 -16.50
CA ASN A 477 53.49 -11.24 -17.91
C ASN A 477 52.17 -11.26 -18.69
N ILE A 478 51.81 -10.13 -19.32
CA ILE A 478 50.60 -10.02 -20.16
C ILE A 478 50.96 -9.88 -21.64
N ALA A 479 50.12 -10.41 -22.52
CA ALA A 479 50.21 -10.18 -23.95
C ALA A 479 48.86 -10.40 -24.64
N TYR A 480 48.64 -9.74 -25.77
CA TYR A 480 47.62 -10.14 -26.73
C TYR A 480 48.21 -10.36 -28.11
N ASN A 481 47.53 -11.17 -28.92
CA ASN A 481 47.88 -11.43 -30.32
C ASN A 481 46.61 -11.50 -31.19
N MET A 482 46.74 -11.40 -32.51
CA MET A 482 45.61 -11.28 -33.44
C MET A 482 45.67 -12.34 -34.55
N ASN A 483 44.55 -12.57 -35.23
CA ASN A 483 44.42 -13.53 -36.34
C ASN A 483 44.82 -14.96 -35.92
N ILE A 484 44.31 -15.36 -34.76
CA ILE A 484 44.59 -16.62 -34.10
C ILE A 484 43.51 -17.66 -34.44
N LYS A 485 43.94 -18.85 -34.88
CA LYS A 485 43.06 -20.01 -35.07
C LYS A 485 42.88 -20.76 -33.73
N ASN A 486 41.85 -21.60 -33.62
CA ASN A 486 41.65 -22.50 -32.47
C ASN A 486 42.73 -23.61 -32.46
N ASN A 487 43.96 -23.25 -32.08
CA ASN A 487 45.16 -24.07 -32.06
C ASN A 487 46.08 -23.60 -30.92
N GLY A 488 46.02 -24.29 -29.78
CA GLY A 488 46.73 -23.91 -28.57
C GLY A 488 48.25 -23.88 -28.71
N LYS A 489 48.82 -24.76 -29.55
CA LYS A 489 50.28 -24.76 -29.78
C LYS A 489 50.73 -23.54 -30.58
N GLU A 490 49.91 -23.03 -31.50
CA GLU A 490 50.20 -21.80 -32.23
C GLU A 490 50.06 -20.56 -31.32
N VAL A 491 49.01 -20.51 -30.50
CA VAL A 491 48.80 -19.50 -29.45
C VAL A 491 50.03 -19.39 -28.55
N ALA A 492 50.43 -20.52 -27.95
CA ALA A 492 51.56 -20.58 -27.05
C ALA A 492 52.85 -20.07 -27.70
N ARG A 493 53.19 -20.54 -28.92
CA ARG A 493 54.41 -20.12 -29.62
C ARG A 493 54.43 -18.64 -29.98
N LYS A 494 53.28 -18.06 -30.37
CA LYS A 494 53.17 -16.63 -30.69
C LYS A 494 53.37 -15.76 -29.44
N LEU A 495 52.64 -16.05 -28.37
CA LEU A 495 52.74 -15.31 -27.10
C LEU A 495 54.11 -15.51 -26.43
N PHE A 496 54.66 -16.73 -26.48
CA PHE A 496 55.99 -17.04 -25.96
C PHE A 496 57.07 -16.23 -26.68
N LYS A 497 57.04 -16.15 -28.01
CA LYS A 497 57.98 -15.31 -28.78
C LYS A 497 57.82 -13.83 -28.45
N GLN A 498 56.60 -13.37 -28.20
CA GLN A 498 56.28 -11.98 -27.83
C GLN A 498 56.81 -11.64 -26.42
N TRP A 499 56.65 -12.54 -25.44
CA TRP A 499 57.24 -12.41 -24.11
C TRP A 499 58.77 -12.52 -24.14
N MET A 500 59.35 -13.52 -24.82
CA MET A 500 60.81 -13.66 -24.95
C MET A 500 61.48 -12.47 -25.66
N ASN A 501 60.75 -11.73 -26.51
CA ASN A 501 61.25 -10.54 -27.18
C ASN A 501 61.18 -9.26 -26.31
N SER A 502 60.42 -9.26 -25.22
CA SER A 502 60.41 -8.18 -24.23
C SER A 502 61.47 -8.46 -23.15
N LYS A 503 62.20 -7.43 -22.71
CA LYS A 503 63.25 -7.57 -21.70
C LYS A 503 62.66 -8.04 -20.36
N GLY A 504 61.76 -7.25 -19.76
CA GLY A 504 61.16 -7.57 -18.45
C GLY A 504 60.35 -8.88 -18.46
N HIS A 505 59.60 -9.17 -19.53
CA HIS A 505 58.87 -10.44 -19.61
C HIS A 505 59.81 -11.66 -19.69
N ARG A 506 60.95 -11.53 -20.40
CA ARG A 506 62.00 -12.55 -20.42
C ARG A 506 62.66 -12.71 -19.05
N GLU A 507 63.00 -11.61 -18.39
CA GLU A 507 63.61 -11.61 -17.06
C GLU A 507 62.71 -12.31 -16.04
N ASN A 508 61.40 -12.01 -16.04
CA ASN A 508 60.41 -12.76 -15.27
C ASN A 508 60.46 -14.27 -15.58
N MET A 509 60.30 -14.69 -16.85
CA MET A 509 60.26 -16.11 -17.22
C MET A 509 61.52 -16.91 -16.87
N LEU A 510 62.67 -16.25 -16.80
CA LEU A 510 63.98 -16.87 -16.59
C LEU A 510 64.58 -16.60 -15.20
N SER A 511 63.89 -15.85 -14.33
CA SER A 511 64.29 -15.64 -12.94
C SER A 511 64.29 -16.96 -12.16
N ASP A 512 65.37 -17.22 -11.43
CA ASP A 512 65.54 -18.35 -10.51
C ASP A 512 64.68 -18.22 -9.24
N GLN A 513 64.14 -17.04 -8.95
CA GLN A 513 63.27 -16.80 -7.80
C GLN A 513 61.94 -17.56 -7.87
N TYR A 514 61.40 -17.77 -9.08
CA TYR A 514 60.08 -18.40 -9.24
C TYR A 514 60.17 -19.93 -9.34
N ASP A 515 59.22 -20.58 -8.68
CA ASP A 515 59.11 -22.04 -8.62
C ASP A 515 57.89 -22.58 -9.38
N TYR A 516 56.84 -21.76 -9.47
CA TYR A 516 55.55 -22.11 -10.01
C TYR A 516 55.09 -21.16 -11.12
N ILE A 517 54.16 -21.64 -11.93
CA ILE A 517 53.61 -20.89 -13.06
C ILE A 517 52.12 -21.20 -13.26
N GLY A 518 51.33 -20.14 -13.45
CA GLY A 518 49.93 -20.18 -13.87
C GLY A 518 49.79 -19.66 -15.30
N LEU A 519 49.09 -20.41 -16.17
CA LEU A 519 48.99 -20.07 -17.59
C LEU A 519 47.54 -19.91 -18.04
N GLY A 520 47.17 -18.67 -18.37
CA GLY A 520 45.84 -18.31 -18.87
C GLY A 520 45.86 -17.98 -20.35
N PHE A 521 44.87 -18.50 -21.09
CA PHE A 521 44.69 -18.17 -22.50
C PHE A 521 43.21 -18.01 -22.83
N PHE A 522 42.82 -16.83 -23.27
CA PHE A 522 41.45 -16.52 -23.63
C PHE A 522 41.37 -15.92 -25.03
N ALA A 523 40.64 -16.56 -25.95
CA ALA A 523 40.35 -15.99 -27.26
C ALA A 523 38.92 -15.46 -27.32
N SER A 524 38.77 -14.29 -27.96
CA SER A 524 37.49 -13.64 -28.22
C SER A 524 37.64 -12.71 -29.42
N GLU A 525 36.64 -12.68 -30.30
CA GLU A 525 36.53 -11.71 -31.42
C GLU A 525 37.79 -11.58 -32.30
N GLY A 526 38.52 -12.69 -32.51
CA GLY A 526 39.72 -12.76 -33.36
C GLY A 526 41.04 -12.34 -32.68
N ARG A 527 40.98 -11.93 -31.42
CA ARG A 527 42.14 -11.73 -30.53
C ARG A 527 42.32 -12.94 -29.61
N VAL A 528 43.56 -13.17 -29.18
CA VAL A 528 43.86 -13.98 -27.99
C VAL A 528 44.57 -13.10 -26.96
N TYR A 529 44.22 -13.29 -25.71
CA TYR A 529 44.82 -12.68 -24.54
C TYR A 529 45.51 -13.80 -23.77
N GLY A 530 46.73 -13.54 -23.30
CA GLY A 530 47.53 -14.42 -22.47
C GLY A 530 47.94 -13.72 -21.20
N ALA A 531 47.76 -14.40 -20.08
CA ALA A 531 48.33 -14.02 -18.79
C ALA A 531 49.23 -15.17 -18.32
N GLN A 532 50.42 -14.83 -17.87
CA GLN A 532 51.40 -15.75 -17.29
C GLN A 532 51.73 -15.20 -15.90
N LEU A 533 51.22 -15.90 -14.89
CA LEU A 533 51.53 -15.62 -13.48
C LEU A 533 52.73 -16.48 -13.10
N LEU A 534 53.78 -15.89 -12.55
CA LEU A 534 54.93 -16.58 -11.99
C LEU A 534 54.88 -16.43 -10.48
N ILE A 535 55.02 -17.54 -9.75
CA ILE A 535 54.77 -17.60 -8.32
C ILE A 535 55.96 -18.24 -7.60
N VAL A 536 56.42 -17.60 -6.54
CA VAL A 536 57.22 -18.20 -5.47
C VAL A 536 56.35 -18.32 -4.22
N VAL A 537 56.63 -19.30 -3.36
CA VAL A 537 55.94 -19.52 -2.09
C VAL A 537 57.02 -19.56 -1.01
N ASP A 538 56.91 -18.69 0.00
CA ASP A 538 57.92 -18.44 1.05
C ASP A 538 57.60 -19.16 2.37
#